data_AF-A0A3B9AEG2-F1
#
_entry.id   AF-A0A3B9AEG2-F1
#
_cell.length_a   1.000
_cell.length_b   1.000
_cell.length_c   1.000
_cell.angle_alpha   90.00
_cell.angle_beta   90.00
_cell.angle_gamma   90.00
#
_symmetry.space_group_name_H-M   'P 1'
#
loop_
_entity.id
_entity.type
_entity.pdbx_description
1 polymer ?
#
loop_
_entity_poly.entity_id
_entity_poly.type
_entity_poly.pdbx_seq_one_letter_code
_entity_poly.pdbx_strand_id
1 'polypeptide(L)'
;TCPILVVVGSNDEIARAGSVRGIGDAVPNANIYELPVSGGHMGIVVGSTAMAKTWPTVSQWLLWQENKGGMPDDVGKLGETT
;
A
#
# COMPACT_ATOMS: atom_id res chain seq x y z
N THR A 1 7.94 4.58 -16.42
CA THR A 1 8.23 4.11 -15.04
C THR A 1 7.08 3.24 -14.57
N CYS A 2 7.32 2.25 -13.71
CA CYS A 2 6.26 1.40 -13.16
C CYS A 2 5.91 1.91 -11.74
N PRO A 3 4.65 2.29 -11.46
CA PRO A 3 4.24 2.71 -10.13
C PRO A 3 4.15 1.51 -9.18
N ILE A 4 4.46 1.72 -7.90
CA ILE A 4 4.48 0.68 -6.88
C ILE A 4 3.50 1.07 -5.77
N LEU A 5 2.65 0.14 -5.35
CA LEU A 5 1.85 0.27 -4.14
C LEU A 5 2.38 -0.71 -3.09
N VAL A 6 2.77 -0.18 -1.93
CA VAL A 6 3.08 -0.99 -0.75
C VAL A 6 1.89 -0.99 0.20
N VAL A 7 1.57 -2.16 0.75
CA VAL A 7 0.55 -2.31 1.80
C VAL A 7 1.26 -2.55 3.11
N VAL A 8 0.99 -1.72 4.12
CA VAL A 8 1.69 -1.74 5.41
C VAL A 8 0.71 -2.08 6.52
N GLY A 9 0.91 -3.22 7.17
CA GLY A 9 0.14 -3.61 8.35
C GLY A 9 0.66 -2.94 9.62
N SER A 10 -0.23 -2.33 10.40
CA SER A 10 0.10 -1.71 11.71
C SER A 10 0.64 -2.69 12.75
N ASN A 11 0.31 -3.99 12.65
CA ASN A 11 0.77 -5.04 13.56
C ASN A 11 1.48 -6.18 12.81
N ASP A 12 2.04 -5.92 11.63
CA ASP A 12 2.78 -6.92 10.86
C ASP A 12 4.19 -7.11 11.44
N GLU A 13 4.39 -8.24 12.14
CA GLU A 13 5.69 -8.61 12.72
C GLU A 13 6.58 -9.43 11.77
N ILE A 14 6.05 -9.82 10.60
CA ILE A 14 6.78 -10.57 9.56
C ILE A 14 7.40 -9.58 8.58
N ALA A 15 6.56 -8.76 7.94
CA ALA A 15 6.95 -7.68 7.04
C ALA A 15 6.71 -6.33 7.73
N ARG A 16 7.55 -6.02 8.74
CA ARG A 16 7.45 -4.77 9.50
C ARG A 16 7.50 -3.55 8.59
N ALA A 17 6.78 -2.50 8.99
CA ALA A 17 6.65 -1.26 8.22
C ALA A 17 7.99 -0.71 7.70
N GLY A 18 9.03 -0.66 8.55
CA GLY A 18 10.36 -0.19 8.15
C GLY A 18 10.97 -1.04 7.02
N SER A 19 10.82 -2.37 7.08
CA SER A 19 11.31 -3.28 6.04
C SER A 19 10.59 -3.10 4.72
N VAL A 20 9.27 -2.88 4.75
CA VAL A 20 8.46 -2.65 3.53
C VAL A 20 8.83 -1.30 2.91
N ARG A 21 8.94 -0.24 3.72
CA ARG A 21 9.28 1.12 3.26
C ARG A 21 10.71 1.23 2.72
N GLY A 22 11.61 0.31 3.10
CA GLY A 22 12.97 0.21 2.55
C GLY A 22 13.02 0.01 1.03
N ILE A 23 11.90 -0.34 0.38
CA ILE A 23 11.81 -0.33 -1.09
C ILE A 23 12.15 1.04 -1.69
N GLY A 24 11.88 2.13 -0.96
CA GLY A 24 12.23 3.49 -1.39
C GLY A 24 13.72 3.67 -1.68
N ASP A 25 14.57 3.03 -0.87
CA ASP A 25 16.03 3.08 -1.05
C ASP A 25 16.50 2.25 -2.25
N ALA A 26 15.79 1.16 -2.55
CA ALA A 26 16.12 0.26 -3.66
C ALA A 26 15.71 0.80 -5.03
N VAL A 27 14.65 1.63 -5.10
CA VAL A 27 14.11 2.19 -6.35
C VAL A 27 13.82 3.69 -6.22
N PRO A 28 14.86 4.53 -6.08
CA PRO A 28 14.71 5.95 -5.72
C PRO A 28 13.98 6.80 -6.77
N ASN A 29 13.88 6.33 -8.02
CA ASN A 29 13.21 7.03 -9.12
C ASN A 29 11.79 6.50 -9.42
N ALA A 30 11.28 5.56 -8.60
CA ALA A 30 9.95 5.02 -8.78
C ALA A 30 8.89 5.88 -8.09
N ASN A 31 7.68 5.91 -8.65
CA ASN A 31 6.52 6.47 -7.94
C ASN A 31 6.00 5.41 -6.98
N ILE A 32 6.23 5.61 -5.68
CA ILE A 32 5.86 4.65 -4.64
C ILE A 32 4.72 5.23 -3.82
N TYR A 33 3.71 4.41 -3.60
CA TYR A 33 2.51 4.72 -2.84
C TYR A 33 2.37 3.77 -1.67
N GLU A 34 1.78 4.22 -0.58
CA GLU A 34 1.54 3.43 0.62
C GLU A 34 0.05 3.37 0.94
N LEU A 35 -0.42 2.17 1.28
CA LEU A 35 -1.72 1.90 1.88
C LEU A 35 -1.52 1.35 3.31
N PRO A 36 -1.74 2.17 4.36
CA PRO A 36 -1.73 1.69 5.73
C PRO A 36 -3.02 0.91 6.06
N VAL A 37 -2.87 -0.28 6.65
CA VAL A 37 -3.99 -1.17 7.00
C VAL A 37 -3.88 -1.62 8.45
N SER A 38 -5.02 -1.62 9.16
CA SER A 38 -5.09 -2.17 10.51
C SER A 38 -5.01 -3.70 10.49
N GLY A 39 -4.00 -4.28 11.15
CA GLY A 39 -3.84 -5.73 11.24
C GLY A 39 -2.40 -6.22 11.07
N GLY A 40 -2.21 -7.51 11.34
CA GLY A 40 -0.95 -8.22 11.10
C GLY A 40 -0.88 -8.84 9.71
N HIS A 41 0.23 -9.52 9.42
CA HIS A 41 0.57 -10.04 8.08
C HIS A 41 -0.56 -10.76 7.35
N MET A 42 -1.15 -11.76 8.00
CA MET A 42 -2.24 -12.52 7.39
C MET A 42 -3.54 -11.72 7.33
N GLY A 43 -3.76 -10.82 8.29
CA GLY A 43 -4.97 -10.00 8.36
C GLY A 43 -5.10 -9.01 7.21
N ILE A 44 -3.97 -8.46 6.75
CA ILE A 44 -3.93 -7.49 5.64
C ILE A 44 -3.97 -8.16 4.26
N VAL A 45 -3.61 -9.44 4.15
CA VAL A 45 -3.58 -10.19 2.87
C VAL A 45 -4.82 -11.07 2.67
N VAL A 46 -5.21 -11.87 3.66
CA VAL A 46 -6.29 -12.87 3.53
C VAL A 46 -7.40 -12.76 4.58
N GLY A 47 -7.29 -11.83 5.53
CA GLY A 47 -8.28 -11.63 6.59
C GLY A 47 -9.54 -10.90 6.14
N SER A 48 -10.50 -10.74 7.07
CA SER A 48 -11.70 -9.93 6.85
C SER A 48 -11.36 -8.48 6.53
N THR A 49 -10.34 -7.90 7.17
CA THR A 49 -9.82 -6.57 6.83
C THR A 49 -9.29 -6.51 5.41
N ALA A 50 -8.63 -7.57 4.93
CA ALA A 50 -8.14 -7.62 3.55
C ALA A 50 -9.30 -7.52 2.55
N MET A 51 -10.36 -8.30 2.78
CA MET A 51 -11.56 -8.30 1.93
C MET A 51 -12.33 -6.98 2.00
N ALA A 52 -12.43 -6.39 3.20
CA ALA A 52 -13.21 -5.16 3.41
C ALA A 52 -12.46 -3.88 2.99
N LYS A 53 -11.13 -3.88 3.07
CA LYS A 53 -10.30 -2.68 2.85
C LYS A 53 -9.16 -2.90 1.87
N THR A 54 -8.22 -3.81 2.14
CA THR A 54 -7.00 -3.94 1.31
C THR A 54 -7.30 -4.13 -0.18
N TRP A 55 -8.04 -5.19 -0.54
CA TRP A 55 -8.27 -5.53 -1.94
C TRP A 55 -9.19 -4.56 -2.68
N PRO A 56 -10.28 -4.05 -2.08
CA PRO A 56 -11.04 -2.95 -2.67
C PRO A 56 -10.17 -1.72 -2.97
N THR A 57 -9.31 -1.29 -2.04
CA THR A 57 -8.44 -0.13 -2.25
C THR A 57 -7.36 -0.42 -3.31
N VAL A 58 -6.78 -1.63 -3.34
CA VAL A 58 -5.84 -2.05 -4.39
C VAL A 58 -6.52 -2.02 -5.77
N SER A 59 -7.76 -2.50 -5.87
CA SER A 59 -8.52 -2.46 -7.12
C SER A 59 -8.79 -1.02 -7.57
N GLN A 60 -9.18 -0.12 -6.67
CA GLN A 60 -9.36 1.29 -6.99
C GLN A 60 -8.04 1.96 -7.40
N TRP A 61 -6.93 1.63 -6.75
CA TRP A 61 -5.61 2.13 -7.12
C TRP A 61 -5.19 1.67 -8.53
N LEU A 62 -5.44 0.40 -8.89
CA LEU A 62 -5.19 -0.10 -10.25
C LEU A 62 -6.02 0.67 -11.28
N LEU A 63 -7.31 0.91 -11.02
CA LEU A 63 -8.16 1.72 -11.90
C LEU A 63 -7.63 3.15 -12.05
N TRP A 64 -7.13 3.76 -10.97
CA TRP A 64 -6.50 5.07 -11.04
C TRP A 64 -5.22 5.08 -11.89
N GLN A 65 -4.35 4.07 -11.76
CA GLN A 65 -3.17 3.92 -12.64
C GLN A 65 -3.53 3.77 -14.12
N GLU A 66 -4.71 3.22 -14.41
CA GLU A 66 -5.25 3.11 -15.77
C GLU A 66 -6.01 4.37 -16.23
N ASN A 67 -6.04 5.45 -15.46
CA ASN A 67 -6.83 6.67 -15.70
C ASN A 67 -8.35 6.40 -15.79
N LYS A 68 -8.84 5.38 -15.09
CA LYS A 68 -10.26 4.96 -15.06
C LYS A 68 -10.94 5.29 -13.72
N GLY A 69 -10.35 6.14 -12.90
CA GLY A 69 -10.86 6.52 -11.59
C GLY A 69 -9.99 7.56 -10.90
N GLY A 70 -10.41 8.00 -9.71
CA GLY A 70 -9.62 8.86 -8.84
C GLY A 70 -8.65 8.08 -7.95
N MET A 71 -7.63 8.76 -7.45
CA MET A 71 -6.72 8.20 -6.45
C MET A 71 -7.52 7.85 -5.17
N PRO A 72 -7.36 6.65 -4.60
CA PRO A 72 -8.08 6.28 -3.37
C PRO A 72 -7.66 7.14 -2.18
N ASP A 73 -8.62 7.55 -1.34
CA ASP A 73 -8.38 8.44 -0.19
C ASP A 73 -7.41 7.85 0.85
N ASP A 74 -7.39 6.52 1.00
CA ASP A 74 -6.53 5.80 1.94
C ASP A 74 -5.09 5.60 1.43
N VAL A 75 -4.77 6.02 0.20
CA VAL A 75 -3.45 5.83 -0.41
C VAL A 75 -2.68 7.16 -0.40
N GLY A 76 -1.44 7.15 0.11
CA GLY A 76 -0.53 8.30 0.07
C GLY A 76 0.73 8.00 -0.74
N LYS A 77 1.51 9.02 -1.11
CA LYS A 77 2.87 8.78 -1.62
C LYS A 77 3.80 8.41 -0.47
N LEU A 78 4.65 7.42 -0.71
CA LEU A 78 5.67 7.03 0.26
C LEU A 78 6.68 8.18 0.42
N GLY A 79 6.87 8.67 1.65
CA GLY A 79 7.78 9.77 1.98
C GLY A 79 7.12 11.14 2.19
N GLU A 80 5.80 11.27 1.98
CA GLU A 80 5.03 12.49 2.27
C GLU A 80 4.21 12.41 3.58
N THR A 81 4.49 11.44 4.44
CA THR A 81 3.83 11.33 5.75
C THR A 81 4.62 12.14 6.78
N THR A 82 4.23 13.40 6.96
CA THR A 82 4.57 14.21 8.15
C THR A 82 3.80 13.70 9.36
#